data_AF-A0A8T5PLG0-F1
#
_entry.id   AF-A0A8T5PLG0-F1
#
_cell.length_a   1.000
_cell.length_b   1.000
_cell.length_c   1.000
_cell.angle_alpha   90.00
_cell.angle_beta   90.00
_cell.angle_gamma   90.00
#
_symmetry.space_group_name_H-M   'P 1'
#
loop_
_entity.id
_entity.type
_entity.pdbx_description
1 polymer ?
#
loop_
_entity_poly.entity_id
_entity_poly.type
_entity_poly.pdbx_seq_one_letter_code
_entity_poly.pdbx_strand_id
1 'polypeptide(L)'
;MKYFTVIIFLLFLNTVYAQVYSSTIKIIGVDKDGRGIIGNLTVEIQPGKGRILVDTTPLQGLYTQDSERTAVKVASEITKFDFSKYDVIYSISTPGATNVEGPSAGAAMAIATIAAIKNKTISQSFSITGTVESDHSIGKVGEIFAKAKAAADSGVSLFLIPQGQAEQIQYIRKVRTPSPGWRIETIEPVRINVINYAKENWGMNVYEVSTIEEALKYAFEDIKPIQSKTNIEFPSINVSFKSPIKKYEEFDYFAKSALTRAKINYDKAFNKLYSASLTDDVRYNLDTLLKQAKSLLDQGNDLLKQGYKYSAGNNGFKSSIYSKTIIDLINYYSASDSNKKLVIDNKIKEIESELEKTKDYVEKKAMDNLCAKDDFEWSVFALQRLNYAENRLSKITFDDVGNAFFDMNVASEWIKISKEFADKIDQQSNHTCLSIFETDARKAIDEAENKINLIKTLGKDTIGADSYLEAAKLEYSKGQYIVAYFDAVIAKSRADASEKFDGKDLETIYEEFNKTNFTPNSLISTIFYEHSIYTLQEAIKKDSKYDALDAIQILYSSIETEKAYSYVNNKLYEKGKNIDINQIVIILLLLSLFASLFYIAILKTKMKKKTRIKRKIKKR
;
A
#
# COMPACT_ATOMS: atom_id res chain seq x y z
N MET A 1 43.83 57.77 -19.72
CA MET A 1 42.73 56.99 -20.32
C MET A 1 43.18 55.73 -21.07
N LYS A 2 44.26 55.74 -21.89
CA LYS A 2 44.69 54.55 -22.66
C LYS A 2 45.11 53.32 -21.83
N TYR A 3 45.63 53.48 -20.62
CA TYR A 3 46.03 52.35 -19.76
C TYR A 3 44.87 51.73 -18.96
N PHE A 4 43.80 52.49 -18.70
CA PHE A 4 42.64 52.01 -17.94
C PHE A 4 41.77 51.06 -18.78
N THR A 5 41.68 51.30 -20.09
CA THR A 5 40.94 50.44 -21.03
C THR A 5 41.66 49.11 -21.29
N VAL A 6 42.99 49.08 -21.25
CA VAL A 6 43.80 47.86 -21.45
C VAL A 6 43.73 46.94 -20.22
N ILE A 7 43.66 47.50 -19.01
CA ILE A 7 43.52 46.72 -17.77
C ILE A 7 42.13 46.09 -17.66
N ILE A 8 41.07 46.79 -18.07
CA ILE A 8 39.72 46.22 -18.12
C ILE A 8 39.65 45.09 -19.18
N PHE A 9 40.29 45.26 -20.34
CA PHE A 9 40.34 44.23 -21.38
C PHE A 9 41.14 42.97 -20.95
N LEU A 10 42.19 43.13 -20.15
CA LEU A 10 42.96 42.02 -19.55
C LEU A 10 42.23 41.32 -18.39
N LEU A 11 41.34 42.03 -17.66
CA LEU A 11 40.49 41.44 -16.62
C LEU A 11 39.33 40.61 -17.21
N PHE A 12 38.89 40.88 -18.44
CA PHE A 12 37.92 40.06 -19.16
C PHE A 12 38.52 38.86 -19.91
N LEU A 13 39.86 38.76 -20.01
CA LEU A 13 40.55 37.64 -20.68
C LEU A 13 40.86 36.45 -19.74
N ASN A 14 40.54 36.54 -18.45
CA ASN A 14 40.85 35.51 -17.45
C ASN A 14 39.61 34.85 -16.81
N THR A 15 38.46 34.84 -17.48
CA THR A 15 37.40 33.88 -17.13
C THR A 15 37.65 32.58 -17.88
N VAL A 16 38.70 31.86 -17.48
CA VAL A 16 38.80 30.42 -17.76
C VAL A 16 37.64 29.79 -16.99
N TYR A 17 36.51 29.56 -17.64
CA TYR A 17 35.47 28.69 -17.10
C TYR A 17 36.12 27.33 -16.88
N ALA A 18 36.28 26.93 -15.62
CA ALA A 18 36.65 25.55 -15.31
C ALA A 18 35.53 24.67 -15.89
N GLN A 19 35.85 23.91 -16.94
CA GLN A 19 34.90 23.01 -17.56
C GLN A 19 34.62 21.87 -16.59
N VAL A 20 33.44 21.92 -15.96
CA VAL A 20 32.90 20.83 -15.14
C VAL A 20 32.08 19.94 -16.06
N TYR A 21 32.42 18.66 -16.14
CA TYR A 21 31.63 17.67 -16.86
C TYR A 21 30.67 17.03 -15.88
N SER A 22 29.41 16.86 -16.26
CA SER A 22 28.41 16.22 -15.40
C SER A 22 27.46 15.36 -16.21
N SER A 23 27.02 14.25 -15.61
CA SER A 23 25.95 13.41 -16.13
C SER A 23 25.26 12.68 -14.99
N THR A 24 23.97 12.39 -15.17
CA THR A 24 23.16 11.65 -14.20
C THR A 24 22.51 10.46 -14.87
N ILE A 25 22.55 9.31 -14.21
CA ILE A 25 21.87 8.08 -14.61
C ILE A 25 21.01 7.56 -13.47
N LYS A 26 19.85 6.97 -13.81
CA LYS A 26 19.02 6.27 -12.84
C LYS A 26 19.60 4.87 -12.58
N ILE A 27 19.77 4.52 -11.31
CA ILE A 27 20.28 3.22 -10.85
C ILE A 27 19.21 2.44 -10.09
N ILE A 28 19.26 1.12 -10.17
CA ILE A 28 18.27 0.23 -9.52
C ILE A 28 19.00 -0.81 -8.69
N GLY A 29 18.63 -0.90 -7.41
CA GLY A 29 19.11 -1.87 -6.44
C GLY A 29 17.97 -2.71 -5.86
N VAL A 30 18.29 -3.51 -4.85
CA VAL A 30 17.31 -4.22 -4.01
C VAL A 30 17.69 -4.07 -2.55
N ASP A 31 16.70 -4.08 -1.66
CA ASP A 31 16.92 -4.13 -0.22
C ASP A 31 17.12 -5.57 0.28
N LYS A 32 17.35 -5.70 1.59
CA LYS A 32 17.52 -6.99 2.28
C LYS A 32 16.33 -7.95 2.16
N ASP A 33 15.15 -7.41 1.84
CA ASP A 33 13.89 -8.16 1.71
C ASP A 33 13.57 -8.47 0.23
N GLY A 34 14.49 -8.14 -0.70
CA GLY A 34 14.33 -8.34 -2.14
C GLY A 34 13.44 -7.31 -2.83
N ARG A 35 13.08 -6.21 -2.16
CA ARG A 35 12.28 -5.12 -2.75
C ARG A 35 13.20 -4.19 -3.53
N GLY A 36 12.79 -3.76 -4.72
CA GLY A 36 13.63 -2.90 -5.53
C GLY A 36 13.75 -1.47 -4.97
N ILE A 37 14.96 -0.93 -5.02
CA ILE A 37 15.33 0.43 -4.59
C ILE A 37 15.67 1.24 -5.83
N ILE A 38 15.15 2.46 -5.93
CA ILE A 38 15.45 3.39 -7.01
C ILE A 38 16.39 4.47 -6.50
N GLY A 39 17.41 4.81 -7.28
CA GLY A 39 18.31 5.91 -6.99
C GLY A 39 18.75 6.67 -8.22
N ASN A 40 19.37 7.81 -7.99
CA ASN A 40 20.09 8.58 -9.00
C ASN A 40 21.57 8.56 -8.68
N LEU A 41 22.38 8.32 -9.71
CA LEU A 41 23.82 8.44 -9.68
C LEU A 41 24.24 9.61 -10.56
N THR A 42 24.81 10.63 -9.94
CA THR A 42 25.40 11.79 -10.63
C THR A 42 26.90 11.66 -10.62
N VAL A 43 27.53 11.90 -11.76
CA VAL A 43 28.99 11.97 -11.90
C VAL A 43 29.36 13.41 -12.18
N GLU A 44 30.32 13.95 -11.43
CA GLU A 44 30.95 15.24 -11.70
C GLU A 44 32.45 15.06 -11.91
N ILE A 45 32.98 15.64 -12.98
CA ILE A 45 34.41 15.60 -13.31
C ILE A 45 34.91 17.04 -13.34
N GLN A 46 35.84 17.35 -12.45
CA GLN A 46 36.37 18.71 -12.27
C GLN A 46 37.89 18.71 -12.20
N PRO A 47 38.58 19.81 -12.56
CA PRO A 47 40.03 19.91 -12.43
C PRO A 47 40.50 19.56 -11.01
N GLY A 48 41.48 18.66 -10.91
CA GLY A 48 41.86 18.03 -9.65
C GLY A 48 43.18 17.26 -9.73
N LYS A 49 43.35 16.27 -8.85
CA LYS A 49 44.58 15.48 -8.69
C LYS A 49 44.41 14.00 -9.04
N GLY A 50 43.37 13.64 -9.81
CA GLY A 50 43.08 12.24 -10.16
C GLY A 50 42.40 11.45 -9.06
N ARG A 51 41.68 12.13 -8.15
CA ARG A 51 40.98 11.47 -7.03
C ARG A 51 39.62 10.98 -7.49
N ILE A 52 39.22 9.82 -6.99
CA ILE A 52 37.86 9.31 -7.10
C ILE A 52 37.21 9.49 -5.73
N LEU A 53 36.17 10.30 -5.68
CA LEU A 53 35.47 10.72 -4.48
C LEU A 53 34.02 10.26 -4.56
N VAL A 54 33.40 10.07 -3.40
CA VAL A 54 32.05 9.54 -3.27
C VAL A 54 31.30 10.37 -2.26
N ASP A 55 30.10 10.80 -2.63
CA ASP A 55 29.17 11.54 -1.79
C ASP A 55 27.81 10.83 -1.80
N THR A 56 27.46 10.15 -0.70
CA THR A 56 26.31 9.24 -0.70
C THR A 56 25.41 9.46 0.49
N THR A 57 24.11 9.40 0.25
CA THR A 57 23.09 9.38 1.31
C THR A 57 22.12 8.23 1.02
N PRO A 58 22.16 7.10 1.76
CA PRO A 58 22.93 6.79 2.99
C PRO A 58 24.41 6.35 2.76
N LEU A 59 25.13 6.03 3.84
CA LEU A 59 26.52 5.51 3.83
C LEU A 59 26.64 4.19 3.04
N GLN A 60 27.80 3.98 2.38
CA GLN A 60 28.09 2.79 1.56
C GLN A 60 29.01 1.78 2.26
N GLY A 61 28.94 0.51 1.84
CA GLY A 61 29.90 -0.55 2.16
C GLY A 61 31.17 -0.57 1.30
N LEU A 62 32.19 -1.35 1.69
CA LEU A 62 33.55 -1.41 1.12
C LEU A 62 33.63 -1.77 -0.40
N TYR A 63 32.62 -2.45 -0.96
CA TYR A 63 32.68 -3.01 -2.32
C TYR A 63 32.40 -2.01 -3.46
N THR A 64 31.95 -0.79 -3.15
CA THR A 64 31.61 0.22 -4.16
C THR A 64 32.86 0.91 -4.74
N GLN A 65 33.95 1.01 -3.98
CA GLN A 65 35.18 1.69 -4.41
C GLN A 65 35.90 1.01 -5.59
N ASP A 66 35.87 -0.32 -5.66
CA ASP A 66 36.49 -1.06 -6.78
C ASP A 66 35.68 -0.89 -8.07
N SER A 67 34.35 -0.80 -7.96
CA SER A 67 33.47 -0.54 -9.10
C SER A 67 33.71 0.86 -9.67
N GLU A 68 33.88 1.86 -8.81
CA GLU A 68 34.17 3.25 -9.21
C GLU A 68 35.51 3.38 -9.93
N ARG A 69 36.57 2.76 -9.37
CA ARG A 69 37.91 2.72 -10.00
C ARG A 69 37.86 2.06 -11.36
N THR A 70 37.18 0.92 -11.44
CA THR A 70 37.04 0.18 -12.70
C THR A 70 36.22 0.98 -13.72
N ALA A 71 35.13 1.61 -13.29
CA ALA A 71 34.32 2.48 -14.15
C ALA A 71 35.12 3.66 -14.72
N VAL A 72 35.94 4.34 -13.90
CA VAL A 72 36.81 5.43 -14.37
C VAL A 72 37.87 4.92 -15.34
N LYS A 73 38.48 3.77 -15.06
CA LYS A 73 39.45 3.12 -15.96
C LYS A 73 38.83 2.79 -17.31
N VAL A 74 37.69 2.10 -17.33
CA VAL A 74 36.96 1.75 -18.56
C VAL A 74 36.54 3.00 -19.32
N ALA A 75 36.04 4.03 -18.62
CA ALA A 75 35.70 5.30 -19.23
C ALA A 75 36.93 5.97 -19.88
N SER A 76 38.09 5.95 -19.22
CA SER A 76 39.35 6.47 -19.77
C SER A 76 39.77 5.70 -21.01
N GLU A 77 39.69 4.37 -20.99
CA GLU A 77 40.09 3.53 -22.11
C GLU A 77 39.19 3.70 -23.34
N ILE A 78 37.87 3.86 -23.13
CA ILE A 78 36.89 4.09 -24.20
C ILE A 78 36.97 5.51 -24.77
N THR A 79 37.11 6.53 -23.91
CA THR A 79 37.07 7.95 -24.34
C THR A 79 38.43 8.54 -24.65
N LYS A 80 39.52 7.87 -24.25
CA LYS A 80 40.90 8.37 -24.24
C LYS A 80 41.08 9.64 -23.37
N PHE A 81 40.18 9.88 -22.42
CA PHE A 81 40.27 10.99 -21.49
C PHE A 81 41.28 10.70 -20.37
N ASP A 82 42.18 11.65 -20.11
CA ASP A 82 43.20 11.56 -19.06
C ASP A 82 42.67 12.13 -17.73
N PHE A 83 42.36 11.25 -16.79
CA PHE A 83 41.86 11.62 -15.47
C PHE A 83 42.96 12.06 -14.49
N SER A 84 44.26 12.00 -14.84
CA SER A 84 45.34 12.36 -13.90
C SER A 84 45.24 13.80 -13.35
N LYS A 85 44.56 14.69 -14.08
CA LYS A 85 44.34 16.10 -13.76
C LYS A 85 42.90 16.43 -13.37
N TYR A 86 42.05 15.42 -13.16
CA TYR A 86 40.64 15.60 -12.87
C TYR A 86 40.22 14.72 -11.70
N ASP A 87 39.48 15.28 -10.76
CA ASP A 87 38.80 14.50 -9.75
C ASP A 87 37.42 14.07 -10.29
N VAL A 88 37.04 12.83 -10.01
CA VAL A 88 35.73 12.26 -10.33
C VAL A 88 34.95 12.11 -9.04
N ILE A 89 33.75 12.69 -8.98
CA ILE A 89 32.86 12.63 -7.82
C ILE A 89 31.62 11.85 -8.22
N TYR A 90 31.34 10.76 -7.51
CA TYR A 90 30.09 10.02 -7.62
C TYR A 90 29.15 10.43 -6.49
N SER A 91 28.04 11.10 -6.85
CA SER A 91 26.97 11.44 -5.92
C SER A 91 25.80 10.48 -6.07
N ILE A 92 25.50 9.68 -5.05
CA ILE A 92 24.40 8.71 -5.09
C ILE A 92 23.31 9.08 -4.09
N SER A 93 22.09 9.20 -4.60
CA SER A 93 20.89 9.44 -3.80
C SER A 93 19.87 8.33 -4.02
N THR A 94 19.52 7.62 -2.95
CA THR A 94 18.49 6.58 -2.93
C THR A 94 17.48 6.89 -1.81
N PRO A 95 16.44 7.70 -2.07
CA PRO A 95 15.45 8.04 -1.07
C PRO A 95 14.77 6.78 -0.50
N GLY A 96 14.81 6.60 0.82
CA GLY A 96 14.18 5.47 1.50
C GLY A 96 15.03 4.21 1.67
N ALA A 97 16.29 4.21 1.19
CA ALA A 97 17.25 3.15 1.49
C ALA A 97 18.05 3.45 2.76
N THR A 98 18.32 2.43 3.58
CA THR A 98 19.16 2.55 4.79
C THR A 98 20.64 2.33 4.53
N ASN A 99 21.00 1.53 3.52
CA ASN A 99 22.37 1.35 3.00
C ASN A 99 22.32 1.06 1.49
N VAL A 100 23.36 1.44 0.75
CA VAL A 100 23.56 1.06 -0.66
C VAL A 100 24.80 0.18 -0.74
N GLU A 101 24.61 -1.11 -1.03
CA GLU A 101 25.69 -2.10 -1.12
C GLU A 101 25.67 -2.88 -2.44
N GLY A 102 26.85 -3.13 -3.00
CA GLY A 102 27.08 -4.11 -4.06
C GLY A 102 27.59 -3.52 -5.39
N PRO A 103 28.33 -4.31 -6.19
CA PRO A 103 28.98 -3.85 -7.43
C PRO A 103 28.00 -3.64 -8.61
N SER A 104 26.70 -3.90 -8.42
CA SER A 104 25.73 -3.97 -9.51
C SER A 104 25.41 -2.64 -10.21
N ALA A 105 25.96 -1.52 -9.71
CA ALA A 105 25.88 -0.22 -10.35
C ALA A 105 27.12 0.12 -11.22
N GLY A 106 28.12 -0.77 -11.28
CA GLY A 106 29.39 -0.51 -11.98
C GLY A 106 29.21 -0.17 -13.46
N ALA A 107 28.32 -0.88 -14.17
CA ALA A 107 28.03 -0.56 -15.56
C ALA A 107 27.37 0.82 -15.73
N ALA A 108 26.47 1.19 -14.80
CA ALA A 108 25.84 2.51 -14.78
C ALA A 108 26.86 3.63 -14.50
N MET A 109 27.79 3.41 -13.58
CA MET A 109 28.90 4.34 -13.29
C MET A 109 29.77 4.58 -14.52
N ALA A 110 30.17 3.52 -15.23
CA ALA A 110 30.97 3.65 -16.44
C ALA A 110 30.24 4.45 -17.53
N ILE A 111 28.96 4.16 -17.76
CA ILE A 111 28.13 4.87 -18.75
C ILE A 111 27.98 6.35 -18.39
N ALA A 112 27.66 6.67 -17.14
CA ALA A 112 27.50 8.06 -16.69
C ALA A 112 28.81 8.86 -16.81
N THR A 113 29.95 8.26 -16.44
CA THR A 113 31.26 8.89 -16.59
C THR A 113 31.61 9.15 -18.05
N ILE A 114 31.33 8.19 -18.95
CA ILE A 114 31.53 8.36 -20.40
C ILE A 114 30.59 9.44 -20.95
N ALA A 115 29.34 9.48 -20.49
CA ALA A 115 28.36 10.47 -20.89
C ALA A 115 28.76 11.89 -20.47
N ALA A 116 29.28 12.06 -19.26
CA ALA A 116 29.81 13.33 -18.77
C ALA A 116 30.94 13.84 -19.68
N ILE A 117 31.94 12.99 -19.97
CA ILE A 117 33.06 13.33 -20.87
C ILE A 117 32.58 13.71 -22.27
N LYS A 118 31.64 12.94 -22.82
CA LYS A 118 31.09 13.17 -24.17
C LYS A 118 30.05 14.29 -24.23
N ASN A 119 29.74 14.94 -23.10
CA ASN A 119 28.66 15.91 -22.96
C ASN A 119 27.33 15.39 -23.55
N LYS A 120 27.00 14.14 -23.19
CA LYS A 120 25.77 13.44 -23.59
C LYS A 120 24.84 13.33 -22.38
N THR A 121 23.58 13.67 -22.60
CA THR A 121 22.52 13.47 -21.61
C THR A 121 22.01 12.04 -21.69
N ILE A 122 21.87 11.38 -20.55
CA ILE A 122 21.23 10.06 -20.46
C ILE A 122 19.75 10.27 -20.13
N SER A 123 18.86 9.55 -20.82
CA SER A 123 17.42 9.64 -20.57
C SER A 123 17.07 9.14 -19.16
N GLN A 124 16.17 9.83 -18.45
CA GLN A 124 15.61 9.37 -17.18
C GLN A 124 14.71 8.13 -17.32
N SER A 125 14.37 7.77 -18.56
CA SER A 125 13.65 6.56 -18.93
C SER A 125 14.59 5.40 -19.30
N PHE A 126 15.90 5.58 -19.13
CA PHE A 126 16.92 4.55 -19.27
C PHE A 126 17.46 4.13 -17.90
N SER A 127 17.67 2.84 -17.72
CA SER A 127 18.48 2.33 -16.62
C SER A 127 19.14 1.01 -16.99
N ILE A 128 20.16 0.62 -16.22
CA ILE A 128 20.94 -0.59 -16.43
C ILE A 128 21.36 -1.16 -15.08
N THR A 129 21.47 -2.48 -14.99
CA THR A 129 22.12 -3.17 -13.87
C THR A 129 23.22 -4.10 -14.39
N GLY A 130 24.31 -4.23 -13.64
CA GLY A 130 25.47 -5.03 -14.04
C GLY A 130 26.75 -4.56 -13.34
N THR A 131 27.68 -5.48 -13.07
CA THR A 131 29.05 -5.08 -12.70
C THR A 131 29.77 -4.55 -13.94
N VAL A 132 30.87 -3.82 -13.74
CA VAL A 132 31.78 -3.46 -14.82
C VAL A 132 33.12 -4.12 -14.54
N GLU A 133 33.65 -4.82 -15.53
CA GLU A 133 34.94 -5.47 -15.46
C GLU A 133 36.01 -4.65 -16.20
N SER A 134 37.29 -4.86 -15.85
CA SER A 134 38.41 -4.13 -16.46
C SER A 134 38.58 -4.37 -17.97
N ASP A 135 37.97 -5.41 -18.53
CA ASP A 135 37.97 -5.73 -19.96
C ASP A 135 36.73 -5.18 -20.70
N HIS A 136 35.99 -4.27 -20.04
CA HIS A 136 34.77 -3.62 -20.51
C HIS A 136 33.53 -4.52 -20.51
N SER A 137 33.64 -5.78 -20.06
CA SER A 137 32.48 -6.67 -19.97
C SER A 137 31.53 -6.28 -18.83
N ILE A 138 30.26 -6.62 -19.01
CA ILE A 138 29.19 -6.43 -18.02
C ILE A 138 28.95 -7.76 -17.31
N GLY A 139 29.30 -7.82 -16.02
CA GLY A 139 29.16 -9.04 -15.23
C GLY A 139 27.78 -9.21 -14.60
N LYS A 140 27.52 -10.44 -14.16
CA LYS A 140 26.23 -10.89 -13.63
C LYS A 140 25.87 -10.24 -12.30
N VAL A 141 24.58 -10.08 -12.06
CA VAL A 141 24.05 -9.56 -10.79
C VAL A 141 22.85 -10.38 -10.30
N GLY A 142 22.56 -10.31 -9.00
CA GLY A 142 21.38 -10.92 -8.39
C GLY A 142 20.09 -10.10 -8.60
N GLU A 143 18.95 -10.77 -8.36
CA GLU A 143 17.60 -10.18 -8.27
C GLU A 143 17.15 -9.38 -9.52
N ILE A 144 17.46 -9.91 -10.72
CA ILE A 144 17.13 -9.25 -12.00
C ILE A 144 15.63 -8.96 -12.12
N PHE A 145 14.76 -9.90 -11.74
CA PHE A 145 13.31 -9.71 -11.82
C PHE A 145 12.84 -8.54 -10.94
N ALA A 146 13.27 -8.50 -9.68
CA ALA A 146 12.90 -7.42 -8.74
C ALA A 146 13.44 -6.06 -9.20
N LYS A 147 14.67 -6.02 -9.73
CA LYS A 147 15.27 -4.80 -10.29
C LYS A 147 14.53 -4.33 -11.55
N ALA A 148 14.20 -5.24 -12.46
CA ALA A 148 13.44 -4.88 -13.66
C ALA A 148 12.04 -4.35 -13.28
N LYS A 149 11.39 -4.94 -12.27
CA LYS A 149 10.12 -4.42 -11.75
C LYS A 149 10.26 -3.00 -11.20
N ALA A 150 11.25 -2.75 -10.33
CA ALA A 150 11.46 -1.42 -9.78
C ALA A 150 11.88 -0.38 -10.83
N ALA A 151 12.62 -0.80 -11.86
CA ALA A 151 12.91 0.05 -13.01
C ALA A 151 11.60 0.49 -13.69
N ALA A 152 10.72 -0.46 -14.02
CA ALA A 152 9.43 -0.16 -14.63
C ALA A 152 8.55 0.73 -13.75
N ASP A 153 8.46 0.43 -12.45
CA ASP A 153 7.67 1.19 -11.47
C ASP A 153 8.20 2.64 -11.35
N SER A 154 9.49 2.87 -11.62
CA SER A 154 10.12 4.20 -11.66
C SER A 154 9.97 4.96 -12.99
N GLY A 155 9.23 4.41 -13.96
CA GLY A 155 9.02 5.00 -15.29
C GLY A 155 10.17 4.79 -16.28
N VAL A 156 11.06 3.82 -16.04
CA VAL A 156 12.06 3.38 -17.04
C VAL A 156 11.36 2.64 -18.16
N SER A 157 11.54 3.07 -19.41
CA SER A 157 11.01 2.38 -20.60
C SER A 157 12.02 1.44 -21.25
N LEU A 158 13.31 1.61 -20.95
CA LEU A 158 14.41 0.80 -21.45
C LEU A 158 15.33 0.39 -20.30
N PHE A 159 15.34 -0.90 -19.97
CA PHE A 159 16.17 -1.46 -18.92
C PHE A 159 17.15 -2.49 -19.47
N LEU A 160 18.45 -2.29 -19.23
CA LEU A 160 19.46 -3.24 -19.68
C LEU A 160 19.88 -4.18 -18.54
N ILE A 161 20.05 -5.46 -18.88
CA ILE A 161 20.49 -6.51 -17.97
C ILE A 161 21.73 -7.23 -18.52
N PRO A 162 22.54 -7.91 -17.68
CA PRO A 162 23.70 -8.65 -18.16
C PRO A 162 23.29 -9.84 -19.03
N GLN A 163 24.11 -10.15 -20.04
CA GLN A 163 23.86 -11.24 -20.97
C GLN A 163 23.71 -12.60 -20.27
N GLY A 164 22.71 -13.38 -20.68
CA GLY A 164 22.41 -14.71 -20.14
C GLY A 164 21.69 -14.69 -18.79
N GLN A 165 21.03 -13.59 -18.44
CA GLN A 165 20.23 -13.45 -17.22
C GLN A 165 18.73 -13.17 -17.49
N ALA A 166 18.26 -13.25 -18.74
CA ALA A 166 16.85 -13.08 -19.06
C ALA A 166 15.94 -14.13 -18.39
N GLU A 167 16.40 -15.37 -18.24
CA GLU A 167 15.66 -16.44 -17.57
C GLU A 167 15.85 -16.38 -16.06
N GLN A 168 14.76 -16.16 -15.33
CA GLN A 168 14.74 -16.10 -13.86
C GLN A 168 13.83 -17.19 -13.30
N ILE A 169 14.20 -17.78 -12.16
CA ILE A 169 13.37 -18.76 -11.46
C ILE A 169 12.67 -18.04 -10.31
N GLN A 170 11.34 -18.09 -10.30
CA GLN A 170 10.49 -17.62 -9.20
C GLN A 170 9.86 -18.81 -8.48
N TYR A 171 9.73 -18.78 -7.16
CA TYR A 171 9.32 -19.95 -6.36
C TYR A 171 7.89 -19.83 -5.83
N ILE A 172 6.91 -20.48 -6.49
CA ILE A 172 5.48 -20.33 -6.16
C ILE A 172 5.08 -21.25 -5.03
N ARG A 173 4.73 -20.63 -3.89
CA ARG A 173 4.13 -21.36 -2.78
C ARG A 173 2.67 -21.66 -3.11
N LYS A 174 2.40 -22.90 -3.51
CA LYS A 174 1.06 -23.46 -3.66
C LYS A 174 0.69 -24.21 -2.38
N VAL A 175 -0.29 -23.70 -1.66
CA VAL A 175 -0.85 -24.39 -0.51
C VAL A 175 -2.16 -25.06 -0.93
N ARG A 176 -2.28 -26.36 -0.68
CA ARG A 176 -3.51 -27.14 -0.88
C ARG A 176 -4.05 -27.59 0.47
N THR A 177 -5.37 -27.48 0.62
CA THR A 177 -6.10 -27.89 1.83
C THR A 177 -7.10 -28.97 1.43
N PRO A 178 -6.70 -30.26 1.32
CA PRO A 178 -7.58 -31.32 0.81
C PRO A 178 -8.76 -31.63 1.74
N SER A 179 -8.62 -31.31 3.03
CA SER A 179 -9.64 -31.47 4.06
C SER A 179 -9.38 -30.53 5.25
N PRO A 180 -10.39 -30.23 6.08
CA PRO A 180 -10.21 -29.42 7.28
C PRO A 180 -9.06 -29.93 8.16
N GLY A 181 -8.15 -29.04 8.58
CA GLY A 181 -6.97 -29.36 9.40
C GLY A 181 -5.74 -29.87 8.63
N TRP A 182 -5.81 -30.05 7.31
CA TRP A 182 -4.68 -30.49 6.47
C TRP A 182 -4.12 -29.34 5.65
N ARG A 183 -2.85 -28.99 5.85
CA ARG A 183 -2.14 -27.94 5.10
C ARG A 183 -0.95 -28.56 4.37
N ILE A 184 -1.04 -28.68 3.05
CA ILE A 184 0.06 -29.16 2.21
C ILE A 184 0.64 -27.95 1.50
N GLU A 185 1.89 -27.62 1.79
CA GLU A 185 2.61 -26.55 1.10
C GLU A 185 3.56 -27.15 0.08
N THR A 186 3.48 -26.66 -1.15
CA THR A 186 4.40 -27.04 -2.23
C THR A 186 5.03 -25.76 -2.75
N ILE A 187 6.36 -25.74 -2.82
CA ILE A 187 7.10 -24.67 -3.47
C ILE A 187 7.43 -25.16 -4.88
N GLU A 188 6.82 -24.55 -5.90
CA GLU A 188 7.04 -24.91 -7.30
C GLU A 188 7.87 -23.84 -8.00
N PRO A 189 9.06 -24.17 -8.53
CA PRO A 189 9.84 -23.23 -9.32
C PRO A 189 9.16 -22.98 -10.67
N VAL A 190 8.93 -21.72 -11.01
CA VAL A 190 8.43 -21.25 -12.29
C VAL A 190 9.51 -20.44 -12.98
N ARG A 191 9.80 -20.80 -14.23
CA ARG A 191 10.73 -20.05 -15.08
C ARG A 191 10.00 -18.90 -15.73
N ILE A 192 10.53 -17.69 -15.55
CA ILE A 192 10.02 -16.47 -16.15
C ILE A 192 11.13 -15.86 -17.00
N ASN A 193 10.83 -15.60 -18.26
CA ASN A 193 11.67 -14.77 -19.11
C ASN A 193 11.35 -13.30 -18.85
N VAL A 194 12.28 -12.56 -18.25
CA VAL A 194 12.09 -11.16 -17.83
C VAL A 194 11.86 -10.23 -19.01
N ILE A 195 12.46 -10.52 -20.18
CA ILE A 195 12.29 -9.69 -21.38
C ILE A 195 10.83 -9.70 -21.83
N ASN A 196 10.26 -10.90 -21.99
CA ASN A 196 8.87 -11.04 -22.40
C ASN A 196 7.93 -10.52 -21.31
N TYR A 197 8.19 -10.88 -20.05
CA TYR A 197 7.35 -10.49 -18.92
C TYR A 197 7.28 -8.98 -18.74
N ALA A 198 8.42 -8.28 -18.79
CA ALA A 198 8.48 -6.83 -18.66
C ALA A 198 7.76 -6.12 -19.82
N LYS A 199 7.87 -6.66 -21.03
CA LYS A 199 7.19 -6.12 -22.20
C LYS A 199 5.67 -6.24 -22.08
N GLU A 200 5.19 -7.42 -21.69
CA GLU A 200 3.76 -7.75 -21.61
C GLU A 200 3.06 -7.10 -20.40
N ASN A 201 3.72 -7.06 -19.25
CA ASN A 201 3.09 -6.66 -17.99
C ASN A 201 3.42 -5.24 -17.57
N TRP A 202 4.56 -4.70 -18.00
CA TRP A 202 5.03 -3.37 -17.58
C TRP A 202 5.18 -2.39 -18.74
N GLY A 203 5.07 -2.85 -19.99
CA GLY A 203 5.31 -2.03 -21.18
C GLY A 203 6.76 -1.56 -21.32
N MET A 204 7.68 -2.13 -20.54
CA MET A 204 9.11 -1.78 -20.52
C MET A 204 9.88 -2.72 -21.46
N ASN A 205 10.78 -2.16 -22.28
CA ASN A 205 11.70 -2.95 -23.07
C ASN A 205 12.90 -3.35 -22.21
N VAL A 206 13.26 -4.63 -22.25
CA VAL A 206 14.45 -5.15 -21.59
C VAL A 206 15.36 -5.78 -22.63
N TYR A 207 16.65 -5.47 -22.59
CA TYR A 207 17.65 -6.09 -23.46
C TYR A 207 18.83 -6.61 -22.66
N GLU A 208 19.38 -7.72 -23.12
CA GLU A 208 20.65 -8.25 -22.63
C GLU A 208 21.81 -7.55 -23.31
N VAL A 209 22.82 -7.17 -22.53
CA VAL A 209 24.06 -6.56 -23.02
C VAL A 209 25.27 -7.22 -22.38
N SER A 210 26.36 -7.26 -23.14
CA SER A 210 27.60 -7.97 -22.78
C SER A 210 28.77 -7.04 -22.47
N THR A 211 28.81 -5.83 -23.04
CA THR A 211 29.87 -4.85 -22.82
C THR A 211 29.35 -3.42 -22.66
N ILE A 212 30.17 -2.54 -22.09
CA ILE A 212 29.86 -1.11 -21.94
C ILE A 212 29.61 -0.44 -23.31
N GLU A 213 30.39 -0.78 -24.34
CA GLU A 213 30.20 -0.22 -25.70
C GLU A 213 28.86 -0.62 -26.32
N GLU A 214 28.38 -1.83 -26.05
CA GLU A 214 27.05 -2.26 -26.46
C GLU A 214 25.97 -1.46 -25.74
N ALA A 215 26.09 -1.34 -24.41
CA ALA A 215 25.15 -0.57 -23.60
C ALA A 215 25.10 0.93 -23.97
N LEU A 216 26.23 1.52 -24.38
CA LEU A 216 26.30 2.92 -24.83
C LEU A 216 25.48 3.20 -26.09
N LYS A 217 25.25 2.20 -26.95
CA LYS A 217 24.39 2.36 -28.14
C LYS A 217 22.97 2.71 -27.71
N TYR A 218 22.45 2.00 -26.72
CA TYR A 218 21.14 2.24 -26.13
C TYR A 218 21.10 3.49 -25.24
N ALA A 219 22.13 3.71 -24.42
CA ALA A 219 22.15 4.82 -23.46
C ALA A 219 22.07 6.22 -24.09
N PHE A 220 22.46 6.34 -25.37
CA PHE A 220 22.44 7.60 -26.14
C PHE A 220 21.37 7.64 -27.24
N GLU A 221 20.47 6.66 -27.29
CA GLU A 221 19.29 6.71 -28.15
C GLU A 221 18.24 7.69 -27.61
N ASP A 222 17.41 8.23 -28.53
CA ASP A 222 16.21 8.98 -28.16
C ASP A 222 15.15 8.01 -27.60
N ILE A 223 15.24 7.77 -26.29
CA ILE A 223 14.32 6.88 -25.60
C ILE A 223 13.06 7.65 -25.24
N LYS A 224 11.95 7.30 -25.90
CA LYS A 224 10.64 7.79 -25.50
C LYS A 224 10.34 7.27 -24.08
N PRO A 225 9.92 8.15 -23.16
CA PRO A 225 9.37 7.70 -21.88
C PRO A 225 8.26 6.69 -22.12
N ILE A 226 8.00 5.82 -21.13
CA ILE A 226 6.71 5.13 -21.10
C ILE A 226 5.69 6.26 -21.14
N GLN A 227 5.01 6.43 -22.28
CA GLN A 227 3.95 7.41 -22.36
C GLN A 227 2.95 7.00 -21.27
N SER A 228 2.83 7.82 -20.23
CA SER A 228 1.59 7.87 -19.47
C SER A 228 0.54 8.22 -20.52
N LYS A 229 -0.17 7.19 -21.00
CA LYS A 229 -1.39 7.39 -21.73
C LYS A 229 -2.38 7.91 -20.70
N THR A 230 -2.41 9.21 -20.54
CA THR A 230 -3.58 9.92 -20.04
C THR A 230 -3.87 11.06 -21.00
N ASN A 231 -4.17 10.68 -22.26
CA ASN A 231 -4.89 11.56 -23.20
C ASN A 231 -6.41 11.58 -22.91
N ILE A 232 -6.81 11.20 -21.69
CA ILE A 232 -8.20 11.22 -21.26
C ILE A 232 -8.33 12.35 -20.24
N GLU A 233 -9.12 13.36 -20.59
CA GLU A 233 -9.72 14.24 -19.60
C GLU A 233 -10.64 13.37 -18.73
N PHE A 234 -10.16 13.00 -17.54
CA PHE A 234 -11.04 12.40 -16.54
C PHE A 234 -12.14 13.42 -16.22
N PRO A 235 -13.42 13.03 -16.24
CA PRO A 235 -14.50 13.95 -15.91
C PRO A 235 -14.26 14.54 -14.53
N SER A 236 -14.61 15.82 -14.35
CA SER A 236 -14.51 16.51 -13.07
C SER A 236 -15.22 15.68 -12.00
N ILE A 237 -14.45 15.05 -11.12
CA ILE A 237 -15.00 14.14 -10.12
C ILE A 237 -15.85 14.96 -9.15
N ASN A 238 -17.04 14.48 -8.83
CA ASN A 238 -17.91 15.14 -7.87
C ASN A 238 -17.16 15.25 -6.53
N VAL A 239 -16.87 16.49 -6.15
CA VAL A 239 -16.05 16.82 -4.98
C VAL A 239 -16.81 16.52 -3.68
N SER A 240 -18.11 16.20 -3.74
CA SER A 240 -18.91 15.89 -2.56
C SER A 240 -19.29 14.41 -2.48
N PHE A 241 -19.12 13.82 -1.30
CA PHE A 241 -19.59 12.46 -1.00
C PHE A 241 -20.93 12.52 -0.24
N LYS A 242 -21.89 11.73 -0.71
CA LYS A 242 -23.15 11.50 -0.02
C LYS A 242 -23.28 10.01 0.28
N SER A 243 -23.24 9.67 1.57
CA SER A 243 -23.41 8.29 2.02
C SER A 243 -24.78 7.73 1.62
N PRO A 244 -24.86 6.45 1.21
CA PRO A 244 -26.12 5.76 0.97
C PRO A 244 -26.87 5.42 2.27
N ILE A 245 -26.17 5.41 3.42
CA ILE A 245 -26.76 5.06 4.72
C ILE A 245 -26.72 6.24 5.70
N LYS A 246 -27.80 6.39 6.49
CA LYS A 246 -27.94 7.45 7.50
C LYS A 246 -26.97 7.26 8.67
N LYS A 247 -26.74 6.01 9.11
CA LYS A 247 -25.86 5.70 10.26
C LYS A 247 -24.43 6.23 10.06
N TYR A 248 -23.99 6.39 8.81
CA TYR A 248 -22.70 7.01 8.48
C TYR A 248 -22.57 8.46 8.97
N GLU A 249 -23.69 9.13 9.28
CA GLU A 249 -23.65 10.47 9.85
C GLU A 249 -22.84 10.55 11.14
N GLU A 250 -22.81 9.47 11.92
CA GLU A 250 -22.04 9.35 13.15
C GLU A 250 -20.53 9.48 12.98
N PHE A 251 -20.00 9.21 11.77
CA PHE A 251 -18.57 9.40 11.47
C PHE A 251 -18.11 10.86 11.50
N ASP A 252 -19.05 11.81 11.51
CA ASP A 252 -18.74 13.23 11.69
C ASP A 252 -18.05 13.49 13.04
N TYR A 253 -18.50 12.79 14.10
CA TYR A 253 -17.88 12.89 15.42
C TYR A 253 -16.43 12.40 15.41
N PHE A 254 -16.16 11.23 14.85
CA PHE A 254 -14.81 10.66 14.80
C PHE A 254 -13.86 11.50 13.93
N ALA A 255 -14.34 11.98 12.78
CA ALA A 255 -13.57 12.86 11.91
C ALA A 255 -13.17 14.15 12.64
N LYS A 256 -14.12 14.81 13.30
CA LYS A 256 -13.87 16.03 14.09
C LYS A 256 -12.92 15.78 15.25
N SER A 257 -13.09 14.67 15.97
CA SER A 257 -12.19 14.29 17.05
C SER A 257 -10.75 14.09 16.56
N ALA A 258 -10.57 13.31 15.48
CA ALA A 258 -9.27 13.06 14.87
C ALA A 258 -8.60 14.35 14.36
N LEU A 259 -9.33 15.22 13.67
CA LEU A 259 -8.82 16.50 13.17
C LEU A 259 -8.47 17.47 14.30
N THR A 260 -9.26 17.49 15.37
CA THR A 260 -8.98 18.31 16.57
C THR A 260 -7.70 17.84 17.26
N ARG A 261 -7.54 16.53 17.48
CA ARG A 261 -6.30 15.94 18.00
C ARG A 261 -5.10 16.28 17.12
N ALA A 262 -5.26 16.11 15.80
CA ALA A 262 -4.22 16.40 14.82
C ALA A 262 -3.79 17.87 14.88
N LYS A 263 -4.74 18.81 14.94
CA LYS A 263 -4.47 20.25 15.07
C LYS A 263 -3.70 20.56 16.36
N ILE A 264 -4.13 20.03 17.50
CA ILE A 264 -3.44 20.22 18.79
C ILE A 264 -2.00 19.68 18.73
N ASN A 265 -1.81 18.48 18.18
CA ASN A 265 -0.49 17.88 18.07
C ASN A 265 0.41 18.61 17.07
N TYR A 266 -0.15 19.07 15.95
CA TYR A 266 0.55 19.89 14.97
C TYR A 266 1.06 21.20 15.59
N ASP A 267 0.21 21.91 16.33
CA ASP A 267 0.60 23.18 16.96
C ASP A 267 1.71 22.96 18.00
N LYS A 268 1.64 21.85 18.76
CA LYS A 268 2.73 21.45 19.67
C LYS A 268 4.02 21.13 18.92
N ALA A 269 3.94 20.37 17.83
CA ALA A 269 5.10 19.99 17.02
C ALA A 269 5.76 21.23 16.38
N PHE A 270 4.95 22.12 15.81
CA PHE A 270 5.40 23.39 15.23
C PHE A 270 6.16 24.22 16.26
N ASN A 271 5.52 24.54 17.39
CA ASN A 271 6.15 25.38 18.43
C ASN A 271 7.43 24.75 18.99
N LYS A 272 7.45 23.42 19.14
CA LYS A 272 8.61 22.69 19.65
C LYS A 272 9.76 22.66 18.64
N LEU A 273 9.48 22.48 17.34
CA LEU A 273 10.52 22.47 16.31
C LEU A 273 11.26 23.81 16.22
N TYR A 274 10.53 24.94 16.24
CA TYR A 274 11.14 26.26 16.11
C TYR A 274 11.83 26.76 17.39
N SER A 275 11.59 26.13 18.54
CA SER A 275 12.26 26.46 19.81
C SER A 275 13.40 25.51 20.17
N ALA A 276 13.45 24.31 19.59
CA ALA A 276 14.49 23.33 19.88
C ALA A 276 15.84 23.72 19.27
N SER A 277 16.93 23.46 19.99
CA SER A 277 18.29 23.51 19.45
C SER A 277 18.61 22.17 18.78
N LEU A 278 18.72 22.16 17.46
CA LEU A 278 18.91 20.98 16.61
C LEU A 278 19.92 21.31 15.52
N THR A 279 20.66 20.30 15.05
CA THR A 279 21.49 20.41 13.84
C THR A 279 20.62 20.70 12.62
N ASP A 280 21.17 21.38 11.61
CA ASP A 280 20.42 21.80 10.41
C ASP A 280 19.79 20.62 9.67
N ASP A 281 20.49 19.49 9.52
CA ASP A 281 19.98 18.29 8.84
C ASP A 281 18.75 17.70 9.54
N VAL A 282 18.83 17.52 10.86
CA VAL A 282 17.70 17.04 11.68
C VAL A 282 16.53 18.01 11.58
N ARG A 283 16.78 19.32 11.67
CA ARG A 283 15.73 20.34 11.53
C ARG A 283 15.04 20.25 10.18
N TYR A 284 15.79 20.13 9.08
CA TYR A 284 15.27 20.05 7.73
C TYR A 284 14.35 18.81 7.54
N ASN A 285 14.79 17.65 8.03
CA ASN A 285 14.01 16.41 7.97
C ASN A 285 12.69 16.53 8.74
N LEU A 286 12.74 17.10 9.96
CA LEU A 286 11.55 17.30 10.78
C LEU A 286 10.60 18.37 10.21
N ASP A 287 11.12 19.43 9.59
CA ASP A 287 10.32 20.45 8.90
C ASP A 287 9.57 19.86 7.69
N THR A 288 10.20 18.93 6.97
CA THR A 288 9.56 18.19 5.87
C THR A 288 8.39 17.35 6.37
N LEU A 289 8.57 16.61 7.47
CA LEU A 289 7.48 15.87 8.12
C LEU A 289 6.37 16.81 8.64
N LEU A 290 6.74 17.98 9.16
CA LEU A 290 5.77 18.98 9.65
C LEU A 290 4.90 19.53 8.50
N LYS A 291 5.49 19.81 7.34
CA LYS A 291 4.77 20.22 6.12
C LYS A 291 3.80 19.13 5.66
N GLN A 292 4.21 17.86 5.70
CA GLN A 292 3.32 16.73 5.40
C GLN A 292 2.16 16.64 6.39
N ALA A 293 2.43 16.77 7.68
CA ALA A 293 1.40 16.79 8.73
C ALA A 293 0.39 17.93 8.51
N LYS A 294 0.86 19.13 8.14
CA LYS A 294 0.00 20.27 7.81
C LYS A 294 -0.87 20.01 6.58
N SER A 295 -0.28 19.48 5.51
CA SER A 295 -1.00 19.17 4.27
C SER A 295 -2.14 18.18 4.52
N LEU A 296 -1.86 17.11 5.29
CA LEU A 296 -2.89 16.13 5.68
C LEU A 296 -3.99 16.75 6.54
N LEU A 297 -3.63 17.62 7.49
CA LEU A 297 -4.62 18.30 8.33
C LEU A 297 -5.54 19.20 7.50
N ASP A 298 -4.98 19.96 6.56
CA ASP A 298 -5.75 20.85 5.70
C ASP A 298 -6.67 20.07 4.77
N GLN A 299 -6.13 19.04 4.10
CA GLN A 299 -6.92 18.14 3.27
C GLN A 299 -8.04 17.46 4.07
N GLY A 300 -7.76 17.01 5.28
CA GLY A 300 -8.76 16.40 6.16
C GLY A 300 -9.91 17.36 6.51
N ASN A 301 -9.60 18.63 6.78
CA ASN A 301 -10.63 19.65 7.02
C ASN A 301 -11.49 19.91 5.78
N ASP A 302 -10.91 19.91 4.59
CA ASP A 302 -11.66 20.11 3.36
C ASP A 302 -12.51 18.89 2.99
N LEU A 303 -11.98 17.68 3.17
CA LEU A 303 -12.72 16.42 3.00
C LEU A 303 -13.94 16.34 3.92
N LEU A 304 -13.83 16.82 5.16
CA LEU A 304 -14.96 16.83 6.09
C LEU A 304 -16.09 17.73 5.58
N LYS A 305 -15.77 18.92 5.05
CA LYS A 305 -16.77 19.83 4.43
C LYS A 305 -17.43 19.21 3.20
N GLN A 306 -16.69 18.34 2.51
CA GLN A 306 -17.12 17.64 1.31
C GLN A 306 -17.92 16.36 1.62
N GLY A 307 -18.07 15.97 2.88
CA GLY A 307 -18.81 14.78 3.30
C GLY A 307 -17.98 13.49 3.38
N TYR A 308 -16.67 13.56 3.07
CA TYR A 308 -15.74 12.42 3.16
C TYR A 308 -15.25 12.20 4.60
N LYS A 309 -16.14 11.72 5.48
CA LYS A 309 -15.93 11.69 6.94
C LYS A 309 -14.83 10.72 7.37
N TYR A 310 -14.82 9.50 6.85
CA TYR A 310 -13.79 8.51 7.17
C TYR A 310 -12.44 8.96 6.63
N SER A 311 -12.39 9.43 5.38
CA SER A 311 -11.15 9.90 4.76
C SER A 311 -10.59 11.14 5.45
N ALA A 312 -11.46 12.06 5.90
CA ALA A 312 -11.09 13.20 6.75
C ALA A 312 -10.49 12.74 8.09
N GLY A 313 -11.15 11.80 8.77
CA GLY A 313 -10.64 11.20 10.01
C GLY A 313 -9.29 10.50 9.82
N ASN A 314 -9.11 9.77 8.72
CA ASN A 314 -7.85 9.11 8.35
C ASN A 314 -6.71 10.11 8.10
N ASN A 315 -7.01 11.25 7.46
CA ASN A 315 -6.02 12.31 7.28
C ASN A 315 -5.67 12.99 8.62
N GLY A 316 -6.64 13.20 9.51
CA GLY A 316 -6.40 13.63 10.89
C GLY A 316 -5.51 12.63 11.65
N PHE A 317 -5.81 11.34 11.56
CA PHE A 317 -5.01 10.26 12.14
C PHE A 317 -3.55 10.31 11.68
N LYS A 318 -3.30 10.35 10.35
CA LYS A 318 -1.95 10.45 9.79
C LYS A 318 -1.22 11.73 10.23
N SER A 319 -1.90 12.88 10.20
CA SER A 319 -1.34 14.16 10.64
C SER A 319 -0.93 14.15 12.12
N SER A 320 -1.76 13.54 12.98
CA SER A 320 -1.49 13.35 14.41
C SER A 320 -0.23 12.51 14.64
N ILE A 321 -0.08 11.39 13.91
CA ILE A 321 1.10 10.51 13.99
C ILE A 321 2.38 11.27 13.63
N TYR A 322 2.40 11.93 12.47
CA TYR A 322 3.57 12.71 12.05
C TYR A 322 3.93 13.78 13.09
N SER A 323 2.94 14.51 13.58
CA SER A 323 3.15 15.56 14.58
C SER A 323 3.72 15.01 15.89
N LYS A 324 3.21 13.88 16.39
CA LYS A 324 3.74 13.25 17.62
C LYS A 324 5.13 12.66 17.39
N THR A 325 5.38 12.08 16.23
CA THR A 325 6.71 11.54 15.86
C THR A 325 7.76 12.65 15.85
N ILE A 326 7.42 13.84 15.31
CA ILE A 326 8.29 15.02 15.37
C ILE A 326 8.58 15.41 16.82
N ILE A 327 7.57 15.45 17.69
CA ILE A 327 7.75 15.79 19.12
C ILE A 327 8.70 14.79 19.81
N ASP A 328 8.52 13.49 19.56
CA ASP A 328 9.33 12.43 20.16
C ASP A 328 10.76 12.44 19.62
N LEU A 329 10.95 12.68 18.31
CA LEU A 329 12.27 12.84 17.71
C LEU A 329 13.01 14.08 18.23
N ILE A 330 12.31 15.21 18.43
CA ILE A 330 12.93 16.39 19.07
C ILE A 330 13.38 16.04 20.49
N ASN A 331 12.56 15.36 21.28
CA ASN A 331 12.96 14.91 22.63
C ASN A 331 14.20 14.03 22.59
N TYR A 332 14.27 13.12 21.62
CA TYR A 332 15.40 12.21 21.45
C TYR A 332 16.68 12.91 21.02
N TYR A 333 16.63 13.79 20.01
CA TYR A 333 17.80 14.50 19.50
C TYR A 333 18.28 15.60 20.43
N SER A 334 17.40 16.18 21.26
CA SER A 334 17.78 17.15 22.29
C SER A 334 18.29 16.50 23.60
N ALA A 335 18.14 15.18 23.77
CA ALA A 335 18.65 14.48 24.94
C ALA A 335 20.16 14.20 24.83
N SER A 336 20.85 14.19 25.98
CA SER A 336 22.23 13.68 26.04
C SER A 336 22.29 12.20 25.65
N ASP A 337 23.43 11.73 25.15
CA ASP A 337 23.58 10.34 24.70
C ASP A 337 23.23 9.31 25.80
N SER A 338 23.55 9.62 27.06
CA SER A 338 23.16 8.81 28.22
C SER A 338 21.65 8.73 28.47
N ASN A 339 20.87 9.71 28.00
CA ASN A 339 19.44 9.86 28.25
C ASN A 339 18.57 9.46 27.05
N LYS A 340 19.14 9.25 25.86
CA LYS A 340 18.40 8.84 24.65
C LYS A 340 17.60 7.56 24.85
N LYS A 341 18.19 6.56 25.51
CA LYS A 341 17.49 5.32 25.86
C LYS A 341 16.30 5.57 26.80
N LEU A 342 16.47 6.46 27.77
CA LEU A 342 15.41 6.82 28.71
C LEU A 342 14.20 7.48 28.02
N VAL A 343 14.43 8.28 26.97
CA VAL A 343 13.34 8.87 26.16
C VAL A 343 12.50 7.76 25.51
N ILE A 344 13.16 6.76 24.93
CA ILE A 344 12.50 5.61 24.30
C ILE A 344 11.75 4.79 25.36
N ASP A 345 12.40 4.42 26.46
CA ASP A 345 11.82 3.60 27.53
C ASP A 345 10.59 4.27 28.16
N ASN A 346 10.63 5.60 28.34
CA ASN A 346 9.49 6.34 28.86
C ASN A 346 8.31 6.34 27.89
N LYS A 347 8.57 6.44 26.58
CA LYS A 347 7.52 6.41 25.55
C LYS A 347 6.85 5.04 25.47
N ILE A 348 7.62 3.96 25.57
CA ILE A 348 7.11 2.59 25.62
C ILE A 348 6.16 2.45 26.82
N LYS A 349 6.63 2.82 28.02
CA LYS A 349 5.82 2.74 29.25
C LYS A 349 4.54 3.57 29.18
N GLU A 350 4.58 4.75 28.57
CA GLU A 350 3.39 5.58 28.34
C GLU A 350 2.34 4.81 27.52
N ILE A 351 2.76 4.22 26.39
CA ILE A 351 1.84 3.54 25.48
C ILE A 351 1.36 2.21 26.04
N GLU A 352 2.23 1.42 26.68
CA GLU A 352 1.83 0.18 27.35
C GLU A 352 0.79 0.45 28.45
N SER A 353 0.97 1.53 29.23
CA SER A 353 -0.03 1.92 30.22
C SER A 353 -1.35 2.40 29.60
N GLU A 354 -1.29 3.12 28.47
CA GLU A 354 -2.49 3.54 27.72
C GLU A 354 -3.24 2.34 27.15
N LEU A 355 -2.51 1.37 26.61
CA LEU A 355 -3.03 0.12 26.04
C LEU A 355 -3.72 -0.70 27.12
N GLU A 356 -3.04 -0.98 28.25
CA GLU A 356 -3.58 -1.81 29.33
C GLU A 356 -4.93 -1.26 29.84
N LYS A 357 -4.99 0.05 30.13
CA LYS A 357 -6.22 0.70 30.61
C LYS A 357 -7.35 0.67 29.58
N THR A 358 -7.01 0.77 28.30
CA THR A 358 -8.01 0.83 27.22
C THR A 358 -8.49 -0.56 26.84
N LYS A 359 -7.59 -1.54 26.84
CA LYS A 359 -7.84 -2.93 26.47
C LYS A 359 -8.97 -3.53 27.30
N ASP A 360 -8.89 -3.46 28.62
CA ASP A 360 -9.92 -4.03 29.50
C ASP A 360 -11.30 -3.43 29.24
N TYR A 361 -11.37 -2.11 29.03
CA TYR A 361 -12.61 -1.41 28.73
C TYR A 361 -13.18 -1.82 27.37
N VAL A 362 -12.35 -1.81 26.33
CA VAL A 362 -12.75 -2.11 24.95
C VAL A 362 -13.11 -3.59 24.80
N GLU A 363 -12.26 -4.52 25.26
CA GLU A 363 -12.52 -5.95 25.14
C GLU A 363 -13.79 -6.34 25.87
N LYS A 364 -13.99 -5.89 27.12
CA LYS A 364 -15.23 -6.15 27.85
C LYS A 364 -16.45 -5.63 27.10
N LYS A 365 -16.44 -4.35 26.71
CA LYS A 365 -17.61 -3.70 26.12
C LYS A 365 -17.92 -4.21 24.71
N ALA A 366 -16.91 -4.44 23.88
CA ALA A 366 -17.08 -4.88 22.50
C ALA A 366 -17.35 -6.38 22.40
N MET A 367 -16.73 -7.23 23.23
CA MET A 367 -16.99 -8.68 23.18
C MET A 367 -18.41 -9.01 23.59
N ASP A 368 -18.95 -8.32 24.60
CA ASP A 368 -20.34 -8.48 25.03
C ASP A 368 -21.33 -8.09 23.91
N ASN A 369 -20.93 -7.23 22.96
CA ASN A 369 -21.83 -6.69 21.94
C ASN A 369 -21.48 -7.09 20.49
N LEU A 370 -20.54 -8.00 20.31
CA LEU A 370 -20.15 -8.49 18.99
C LEU A 370 -21.27 -9.26 18.26
N CYS A 371 -22.31 -9.64 19.01
CA CYS A 371 -23.49 -10.35 18.55
C CYS A 371 -24.76 -9.47 18.60
N ALA A 372 -24.64 -8.18 18.92
CA ALA A 372 -25.77 -7.27 19.06
C ALA A 372 -26.06 -6.55 17.73
N LYS A 373 -27.32 -6.55 17.29
CA LYS A 373 -27.69 -6.13 15.92
C LYS A 373 -27.26 -4.72 15.58
N ASP A 374 -27.45 -3.80 16.53
CA ASP A 374 -27.19 -2.38 16.30
C ASP A 374 -25.73 -1.99 16.62
N ASP A 375 -25.04 -2.80 17.44
CA ASP A 375 -23.73 -2.47 18.02
C ASP A 375 -22.56 -3.32 17.49
N PHE A 376 -22.81 -4.41 16.74
CA PHE A 376 -21.72 -5.31 16.36
C PHE A 376 -20.69 -4.64 15.45
N GLU A 377 -21.10 -3.74 14.54
CA GLU A 377 -20.16 -3.02 13.68
C GLU A 377 -19.23 -2.11 14.51
N TRP A 378 -19.77 -1.44 15.54
CA TRP A 378 -18.96 -0.64 16.47
C TRP A 378 -18.01 -1.52 17.28
N SER A 379 -18.47 -2.71 17.68
CA SER A 379 -17.66 -3.71 18.37
C SER A 379 -16.52 -4.23 17.48
N VAL A 380 -16.80 -4.52 16.21
CA VAL A 380 -15.78 -4.90 15.21
C VAL A 380 -14.77 -3.78 15.02
N PHE A 381 -15.20 -2.54 14.80
CA PHE A 381 -14.29 -1.41 14.65
C PHE A 381 -13.40 -1.18 15.88
N ALA A 382 -13.98 -1.26 17.09
CA ALA A 382 -13.24 -1.09 18.32
C ALA A 382 -12.16 -2.17 18.49
N LEU A 383 -12.52 -3.44 18.30
CA LEU A 383 -11.59 -4.56 18.43
C LEU A 383 -10.52 -4.55 17.35
N GLN A 384 -10.86 -4.31 16.07
CA GLN A 384 -9.87 -4.18 14.99
C GLN A 384 -8.79 -3.17 15.33
N ARG A 385 -9.17 -1.94 15.76
CA ARG A 385 -8.18 -0.91 16.09
C ARG A 385 -7.33 -1.29 17.30
N LEU A 386 -7.91 -1.93 18.31
CA LEU A 386 -7.16 -2.44 19.46
C LEU A 386 -6.13 -3.50 19.04
N ASN A 387 -6.53 -4.46 18.22
CA ASN A 387 -5.63 -5.51 17.73
C ASN A 387 -4.56 -4.97 16.78
N TYR A 388 -4.88 -3.97 15.95
CA TYR A 388 -3.88 -3.28 15.12
C TYR A 388 -2.82 -2.58 15.97
N ALA A 389 -3.22 -1.98 17.11
CA ALA A 389 -2.26 -1.39 18.04
C ALA A 389 -1.35 -2.45 18.68
N GLU A 390 -1.91 -3.56 19.16
CA GLU A 390 -1.13 -4.66 19.76
C GLU A 390 -0.17 -5.31 18.74
N ASN A 391 -0.66 -5.62 17.54
CA ASN A 391 0.18 -6.15 16.46
C ASN A 391 1.30 -5.20 16.08
N ARG A 392 1.02 -3.89 16.06
CA ARG A 392 2.05 -2.89 15.75
C ARG A 392 3.12 -2.84 16.84
N LEU A 393 2.72 -2.77 18.11
CA LEU A 393 3.65 -2.68 19.25
C LEU A 393 4.57 -3.90 19.36
N SER A 394 4.02 -5.10 19.14
CA SER A 394 4.79 -6.36 19.22
C SER A 394 5.90 -6.49 18.17
N LYS A 395 5.88 -5.67 17.11
CA LYS A 395 6.83 -5.73 15.98
C LYS A 395 7.83 -4.59 15.95
N ILE A 396 7.77 -3.68 16.90
CA ILE A 396 8.66 -2.52 16.92
C ILE A 396 10.10 -2.99 17.10
N THR A 397 10.95 -2.58 16.17
CA THR A 397 12.40 -2.72 16.26
C THR A 397 13.01 -1.35 16.48
N PHE A 398 14.18 -1.30 17.12
CA PHE A 398 14.87 -0.05 17.48
C PHE A 398 16.08 0.22 16.59
N ASP A 399 16.19 -0.47 15.46
CA ASP A 399 17.25 -0.29 14.48
C ASP A 399 17.18 1.12 13.85
N ASP A 400 15.96 1.64 13.69
CA ASP A 400 15.67 3.02 13.29
C ASP A 400 14.70 3.64 14.31
N VAL A 401 15.21 4.60 15.08
CA VAL A 401 14.45 5.27 16.15
C VAL A 401 13.28 6.11 15.61
N GLY A 402 13.41 6.66 14.39
CA GLY A 402 12.32 7.38 13.73
C GLY A 402 11.17 6.46 13.38
N ASN A 403 11.46 5.29 12.80
CA ASN A 403 10.44 4.28 12.52
C ASN A 403 9.83 3.73 13.80
N ALA A 404 10.63 3.50 14.85
CA ALA A 404 10.13 3.06 16.15
C ALA A 404 9.12 4.07 16.73
N PHE A 405 9.46 5.36 16.76
CA PHE A 405 8.53 6.39 17.25
C PHE A 405 7.30 6.54 16.36
N PHE A 406 7.44 6.40 15.05
CA PHE A 406 6.30 6.41 14.14
C PHE A 406 5.32 5.27 14.47
N ASP A 407 5.84 4.04 14.61
CA ASP A 407 5.03 2.85 14.91
C ASP A 407 4.38 2.92 16.30
N MET A 408 5.12 3.42 17.30
CA MET A 408 4.59 3.76 18.63
C MET A 408 3.42 4.74 18.54
N ASN A 409 3.56 5.79 17.73
CA ASN A 409 2.50 6.79 17.59
C ASN A 409 1.31 6.29 16.78
N VAL A 410 1.52 5.40 15.78
CA VAL A 410 0.45 4.66 15.10
C VAL A 410 -0.36 3.84 16.11
N ALA A 411 0.32 3.07 16.97
CA ALA A 411 -0.34 2.27 18.00
C ALA A 411 -1.12 3.13 19.00
N SER A 412 -0.53 4.21 19.52
CA SER A 412 -1.20 5.14 20.44
C SER A 412 -2.44 5.78 19.82
N GLU A 413 -2.42 6.17 18.54
CA GLU A 413 -3.63 6.71 17.90
C GLU A 413 -4.69 5.63 17.66
N TRP A 414 -4.30 4.38 17.37
CA TRP A 414 -5.25 3.27 17.28
C TRP A 414 -5.91 2.94 18.62
N ILE A 415 -5.17 2.98 19.73
CA ILE A 415 -5.71 2.78 21.08
C ILE A 415 -6.82 3.81 21.35
N LYS A 416 -6.58 5.09 21.05
CA LYS A 416 -7.59 6.15 21.24
C LYS A 416 -8.84 5.93 20.39
N ILE A 417 -8.67 5.61 19.11
CA ILE A 417 -9.80 5.37 18.21
C ILE A 417 -10.58 4.12 18.64
N SER A 418 -9.90 3.07 19.11
CA SER A 418 -10.56 1.86 19.63
C SER A 418 -11.53 2.19 20.77
N LYS A 419 -11.09 3.08 21.68
CA LYS A 419 -11.92 3.57 22.78
C LYS A 419 -13.11 4.39 22.29
N GLU A 420 -12.89 5.31 21.35
CA GLU A 420 -13.98 6.13 20.79
C GLU A 420 -15.06 5.27 20.11
N PHE A 421 -14.67 4.21 19.39
CA PHE A 421 -15.64 3.27 18.84
C PHE A 421 -16.35 2.47 19.94
N ALA A 422 -15.63 2.04 20.98
CA ALA A 422 -16.27 1.38 22.11
C ALA A 422 -17.26 2.31 22.84
N ASP A 423 -17.01 3.62 22.89
CA ASP A 423 -17.93 4.59 23.51
C ASP A 423 -19.28 4.69 22.79
N LYS A 424 -19.38 4.27 21.52
CA LYS A 424 -20.64 4.18 20.76
C LYS A 424 -21.50 2.95 21.07
N ILE A 425 -20.97 1.97 21.77
CA ILE A 425 -21.71 0.77 22.13
C ILE A 425 -22.63 1.11 23.32
N ASP A 426 -23.95 1.04 23.11
CA ASP A 426 -24.93 1.50 24.10
C ASP A 426 -25.36 0.40 25.08
N GLN A 427 -25.45 -0.86 24.64
CA GLN A 427 -25.97 -1.97 25.46
C GLN A 427 -24.86 -2.88 26.00
N GLN A 428 -25.15 -3.62 27.07
CA GLN A 428 -24.43 -4.86 27.39
C GLN A 428 -25.35 -6.01 27.04
N SER A 429 -25.15 -6.60 25.87
CA SER A 429 -25.85 -7.82 25.49
C SER A 429 -25.11 -9.03 26.08
N ASN A 430 -25.81 -9.99 26.66
CA ASN A 430 -25.18 -11.23 27.16
C ASN A 430 -25.29 -12.33 26.09
N HIS A 431 -24.98 -11.98 24.83
CA HIS A 431 -25.17 -12.87 23.69
C HIS A 431 -23.95 -13.76 23.47
N THR A 432 -24.08 -15.03 23.85
CA THR A 432 -23.09 -16.08 23.58
C THR A 432 -23.24 -16.61 22.15
N CYS A 433 -22.75 -15.86 21.16
CA CYS A 433 -22.73 -16.31 19.76
C CYS A 433 -21.31 -16.48 19.18
N LEU A 434 -20.25 -16.18 19.92
CA LEU A 434 -18.90 -16.07 19.35
C LEU A 434 -18.44 -17.34 18.61
N SER A 435 -18.66 -18.53 19.19
CA SER A 435 -18.20 -19.79 18.61
C SER A 435 -18.86 -20.16 17.28
N ILE A 436 -20.01 -19.58 16.91
CA ILE A 436 -20.68 -19.93 15.65
C ILE A 436 -19.93 -19.45 14.39
N PHE A 437 -18.96 -18.55 14.53
CA PHE A 437 -18.12 -18.04 13.43
C PHE A 437 -16.70 -18.60 13.43
N GLU A 438 -16.34 -19.46 14.37
CA GLU A 438 -14.97 -19.98 14.47
C GLU A 438 -14.53 -20.67 13.17
N THR A 439 -15.35 -21.57 12.62
CA THR A 439 -15.04 -22.28 11.38
C THR A 439 -15.00 -21.33 10.17
N ASP A 440 -15.87 -20.32 10.12
CA ASP A 440 -15.89 -19.35 9.02
C ASP A 440 -14.64 -18.47 9.04
N ALA A 441 -14.25 -17.98 10.22
CA ALA A 441 -13.04 -17.19 10.42
C ALA A 441 -11.79 -17.99 10.05
N ARG A 442 -11.70 -19.25 10.51
CA ARG A 442 -10.58 -20.15 10.14
C ARG A 442 -10.47 -20.29 8.63
N LYS A 443 -11.59 -20.59 7.97
CA LYS A 443 -11.63 -20.76 6.51
C LYS A 443 -11.21 -19.48 5.79
N ALA A 444 -11.72 -18.33 6.19
CA ALA A 444 -11.36 -17.05 5.57
C ALA A 444 -9.86 -16.74 5.74
N ILE A 445 -9.27 -17.01 6.92
CA ILE A 445 -7.83 -16.84 7.17
C ILE A 445 -7.01 -17.72 6.23
N ASP A 446 -7.38 -19.00 6.11
CA ASP A 446 -6.68 -19.95 5.25
C ASP A 446 -6.74 -19.52 3.77
N GLU A 447 -7.91 -19.07 3.30
CA GLU A 447 -8.07 -18.56 1.93
C GLU A 447 -7.25 -17.28 1.68
N ALA A 448 -7.24 -16.35 2.63
CA ALA A 448 -6.45 -15.12 2.57
C ALA A 448 -4.95 -15.42 2.53
N GLU A 449 -4.45 -16.28 3.42
CA GLU A 449 -3.05 -16.69 3.47
C GLU A 449 -2.62 -17.36 2.15
N ASN A 450 -3.46 -18.23 1.59
CA ASN A 450 -3.16 -18.89 0.33
C ASN A 450 -3.06 -17.89 -0.83
N LYS A 451 -4.00 -16.95 -0.91
CA LYS A 451 -4.00 -15.92 -1.95
C LYS A 451 -2.78 -15.01 -1.80
N ILE A 452 -2.49 -14.50 -0.60
CA ILE A 452 -1.35 -13.60 -0.35
C ILE A 452 -0.02 -14.29 -0.70
N ASN A 453 0.18 -15.55 -0.32
CA ASN A 453 1.40 -16.29 -0.67
C ASN A 453 1.57 -16.47 -2.19
N LEU A 454 0.47 -16.68 -2.93
CA LEU A 454 0.49 -16.74 -4.38
C LEU A 454 0.91 -15.39 -4.99
N ILE A 455 0.29 -14.29 -4.57
CA ILE A 455 0.60 -12.93 -5.05
C ILE A 455 2.05 -12.56 -4.79
N LYS A 456 2.53 -12.79 -3.56
CA LYS A 456 3.93 -12.56 -3.20
C LYS A 456 4.89 -13.32 -4.09
N THR A 457 4.57 -14.57 -4.42
CA THR A 457 5.45 -15.27 -5.35
C THR A 457 5.47 -14.60 -6.72
N LEU A 458 4.32 -14.20 -7.24
CA LEU A 458 4.26 -13.58 -8.57
C LEU A 458 5.02 -12.24 -8.65
N GLY A 459 5.71 -11.83 -7.57
CA GLY A 459 6.41 -10.55 -7.46
C GLY A 459 5.44 -9.38 -7.47
N LYS A 460 4.17 -9.64 -7.14
CA LYS A 460 3.11 -8.65 -7.12
C LYS A 460 2.98 -8.04 -5.73
N ASP A 461 2.61 -6.77 -5.69
CA ASP A 461 2.44 -6.06 -4.42
C ASP A 461 1.14 -6.50 -3.74
N THR A 462 1.21 -6.78 -2.44
CA THR A 462 0.06 -7.14 -1.62
C THR A 462 -0.60 -5.93 -0.97
N ILE A 463 0.03 -4.74 -1.02
CA ILE A 463 -0.43 -3.44 -0.49
C ILE A 463 -1.25 -3.61 0.78
N GLY A 464 -0.60 -3.96 1.89
CA GLY A 464 -1.24 -4.04 3.20
C GLY A 464 -2.13 -5.26 3.46
N ALA A 465 -2.37 -6.15 2.48
CA ALA A 465 -3.13 -7.39 2.72
C ALA A 465 -2.52 -8.27 3.82
N ASP A 466 -1.18 -8.28 3.94
CA ASP A 466 -0.46 -8.98 5.00
C ASP A 466 -0.83 -8.49 6.40
N SER A 467 -0.93 -7.18 6.59
CA SER A 467 -1.25 -6.60 7.91
C SER A 467 -2.65 -7.00 8.36
N TYR A 468 -3.62 -7.08 7.45
CA TYR A 468 -4.96 -7.59 7.75
C TYR A 468 -4.95 -9.09 8.06
N LEU A 469 -4.16 -9.90 7.34
CA LEU A 469 -4.03 -11.33 7.63
C LEU A 469 -3.42 -11.58 9.02
N GLU A 470 -2.41 -10.80 9.39
CA GLU A 470 -1.78 -10.88 10.71
C GLU A 470 -2.72 -10.46 11.83
N ALA A 471 -3.55 -9.43 11.61
CA ALA A 471 -4.61 -9.04 12.54
C ALA A 471 -5.66 -10.13 12.69
N ALA A 472 -6.15 -10.69 11.59
CA ALA A 472 -7.11 -11.79 11.62
C ALA A 472 -6.60 -13.00 12.42
N LYS A 473 -5.30 -13.33 12.29
CA LYS A 473 -4.66 -14.42 13.04
C LYS A 473 -4.60 -14.12 14.55
N LEU A 474 -4.25 -12.88 14.93
CA LEU A 474 -4.25 -12.45 16.32
C LEU A 474 -5.67 -12.50 16.91
N GLU A 475 -6.64 -11.93 16.21
CA GLU A 475 -8.05 -11.90 16.59
C GLU A 475 -8.63 -13.31 16.79
N TYR A 476 -8.33 -14.21 15.87
CA TYR A 476 -8.72 -15.61 16.00
C TYR A 476 -8.17 -16.22 17.29
N SER A 477 -6.88 -16.00 17.58
CA SER A 477 -6.23 -16.56 18.79
C SER A 477 -6.86 -16.06 20.09
N LYS A 478 -7.52 -14.90 20.05
CA LYS A 478 -8.26 -14.30 21.16
C LYS A 478 -9.74 -14.69 21.21
N GLY A 479 -10.21 -15.55 20.31
CA GLY A 479 -11.63 -15.93 20.21
C GLY A 479 -12.53 -14.85 19.60
N GLN A 480 -11.97 -13.83 18.96
CA GLN A 480 -12.69 -12.71 18.35
C GLN A 480 -13.11 -13.05 16.92
N TYR A 481 -13.83 -14.18 16.74
CA TYR A 481 -13.99 -14.82 15.44
C TYR A 481 -14.71 -13.97 14.38
N ILE A 482 -15.68 -13.13 14.77
CA ILE A 482 -16.33 -12.22 13.81
C ILE A 482 -15.33 -11.17 13.32
N VAL A 483 -14.51 -10.61 14.20
CA VAL A 483 -13.48 -9.62 13.85
C VAL A 483 -12.46 -10.24 12.91
N ALA A 484 -11.95 -11.42 13.29
CA ALA A 484 -11.02 -12.20 12.48
C ALA A 484 -11.56 -12.53 11.08
N TYR A 485 -12.86 -12.84 11.00
CA TYR A 485 -13.52 -13.09 9.72
C TYR A 485 -13.53 -11.85 8.82
N PHE A 486 -13.85 -10.67 9.34
CA PHE A 486 -13.82 -9.43 8.56
C PHE A 486 -12.41 -9.09 8.07
N ASP A 487 -11.40 -9.15 8.94
CA ASP A 487 -10.01 -8.86 8.55
C ASP A 487 -9.46 -9.87 7.55
N ALA A 488 -9.80 -11.15 7.68
CA ALA A 488 -9.42 -12.16 6.70
C ALA A 488 -10.08 -11.93 5.33
N VAL A 489 -11.35 -11.55 5.32
CA VAL A 489 -12.07 -11.18 4.08
C VAL A 489 -11.42 -9.97 3.42
N ILE A 490 -11.06 -8.94 4.19
CA ILE A 490 -10.34 -7.76 3.68
C ILE A 490 -8.99 -8.19 3.09
N ALA A 491 -8.17 -8.93 3.85
CA ALA A 491 -6.87 -9.42 3.42
C ALA A 491 -6.94 -10.17 2.07
N LYS A 492 -7.88 -11.11 1.97
CA LYS A 492 -8.12 -11.87 0.73
C LYS A 492 -8.56 -10.96 -0.41
N SER A 493 -9.52 -10.07 -0.19
CA SER A 493 -10.06 -9.18 -1.24
C SER A 493 -9.01 -8.24 -1.83
N ARG A 494 -8.10 -7.71 -1.00
CA ARG A 494 -6.98 -6.89 -1.45
C ARG A 494 -6.02 -7.69 -2.32
N ALA A 495 -5.70 -8.92 -1.92
CA ALA A 495 -4.83 -9.79 -2.69
C ALA A 495 -5.49 -10.28 -4.01
N ASP A 496 -6.82 -10.51 -4.00
CA ASP A 496 -7.60 -10.78 -5.22
C ASP A 496 -7.55 -9.59 -6.20
N ALA A 497 -7.65 -8.37 -5.70
CA ALA A 497 -7.52 -7.16 -6.52
C ALA A 497 -6.07 -6.97 -7.03
N SER A 498 -5.03 -7.20 -6.21
CA SER A 498 -3.64 -7.21 -6.69
C SER A 498 -3.43 -8.17 -7.84
N GLU A 499 -3.99 -9.38 -7.76
CA GLU A 499 -3.85 -10.36 -8.83
C GLU A 499 -4.33 -9.82 -10.18
N LYS A 500 -5.46 -9.11 -10.16
CA LYS A 500 -6.17 -8.65 -11.36
C LYS A 500 -5.63 -7.32 -11.89
N PHE A 501 -5.21 -6.42 -11.00
CA PHE A 501 -4.94 -5.02 -11.35
C PHE A 501 -3.48 -4.57 -11.16
N ASP A 502 -2.63 -5.35 -10.49
CA ASP A 502 -1.21 -4.99 -10.40
C ASP A 502 -0.56 -4.95 -11.80
N GLY A 503 0.17 -3.88 -12.08
CA GLY A 503 0.74 -3.55 -13.39
C GLY A 503 -0.21 -2.91 -14.40
N LYS A 504 -1.52 -2.78 -14.09
CA LYS A 504 -2.47 -2.07 -14.97
C LYS A 504 -2.27 -0.56 -14.90
N ASP A 505 -2.58 0.13 -16.00
CA ASP A 505 -2.55 1.59 -16.04
C ASP A 505 -3.77 2.21 -15.32
N LEU A 506 -3.63 3.50 -15.01
CA LEU A 506 -4.66 4.28 -14.32
C LEU A 506 -5.99 4.28 -15.09
N GLU A 507 -5.95 4.34 -16.42
CA GLU A 507 -7.13 4.31 -17.29
C GLU A 507 -7.91 3.00 -17.12
N THR A 508 -7.24 1.85 -17.21
CA THR A 508 -7.85 0.53 -17.04
C THR A 508 -8.50 0.41 -15.65
N ILE A 509 -7.81 0.86 -14.61
CA ILE A 509 -8.32 0.83 -13.24
C ILE A 509 -9.53 1.75 -13.10
N TYR A 510 -9.45 2.97 -13.64
CA TYR A 510 -10.55 3.93 -13.62
C TYR A 510 -11.80 3.40 -14.33
N GLU A 511 -11.64 2.77 -15.50
CA GLU A 511 -12.75 2.15 -16.21
C GLU A 511 -13.41 1.04 -15.39
N GLU A 512 -12.62 0.15 -14.79
CA GLU A 512 -13.15 -0.93 -13.95
C GLU A 512 -13.88 -0.37 -12.72
N PHE A 513 -13.28 0.63 -12.08
CA PHE A 513 -13.86 1.27 -10.90
C PHE A 513 -15.26 1.82 -11.22
N ASN A 514 -15.41 2.52 -12.36
CA ASN A 514 -16.70 3.08 -12.77
C ASN A 514 -17.69 2.05 -13.34
N LYS A 515 -17.20 0.95 -13.92
CA LYS A 515 -18.06 -0.18 -14.36
C LYS A 515 -18.66 -0.94 -13.17
N THR A 516 -18.03 -0.87 -12.00
CA THR A 516 -18.45 -1.58 -10.80
C THR A 516 -19.68 -0.89 -10.17
N ASN A 517 -20.89 -1.35 -10.52
CA ASN A 517 -22.12 -0.86 -9.91
C ASN A 517 -22.29 -1.44 -8.50
N PHE A 518 -21.95 -0.65 -7.48
CA PHE A 518 -21.98 -1.06 -6.08
C PHE A 518 -22.49 0.06 -5.17
N THR A 519 -23.28 -0.29 -4.16
CA THR A 519 -23.74 0.65 -3.13
C THR A 519 -23.82 -0.08 -1.80
N PRO A 520 -23.02 0.32 -0.78
CA PRO A 520 -22.98 -0.36 0.51
C PRO A 520 -24.21 -0.05 1.37
N ASN A 521 -24.62 -1.00 2.20
CA ASN A 521 -25.68 -0.82 3.21
C ASN A 521 -25.18 -0.98 4.66
N SER A 522 -23.92 -1.39 4.85
CA SER A 522 -23.25 -1.48 6.15
C SER A 522 -22.28 -0.31 6.41
N LEU A 523 -22.03 0.03 7.67
CA LEU A 523 -21.01 1.01 8.03
C LEU A 523 -19.62 0.53 7.62
N ILE A 524 -19.30 -0.74 7.89
CA ILE A 524 -17.98 -1.32 7.56
C ILE A 524 -17.71 -1.21 6.07
N SER A 525 -18.68 -1.56 5.22
CA SER A 525 -18.50 -1.41 3.78
C SER A 525 -18.45 0.06 3.34
N THR A 526 -19.27 0.93 3.94
CA THR A 526 -19.35 2.35 3.58
C THR A 526 -18.03 3.10 3.81
N ILE A 527 -17.29 2.80 4.89
CA ILE A 527 -15.99 3.45 5.14
C ILE A 527 -14.98 3.12 4.03
N PHE A 528 -14.94 1.87 3.55
CA PHE A 528 -14.07 1.48 2.44
C PHE A 528 -14.57 2.09 1.12
N TYR A 529 -15.88 2.10 0.88
CA TYR A 529 -16.46 2.67 -0.33
C TYR A 529 -16.10 4.15 -0.48
N GLU A 530 -16.34 4.95 0.57
CA GLU A 530 -15.96 6.36 0.58
C GLU A 530 -14.45 6.52 0.33
N HIS A 531 -13.63 5.76 1.06
CA HIS A 531 -12.18 5.91 0.98
C HIS A 531 -11.66 5.53 -0.41
N SER A 532 -12.24 4.53 -1.06
CA SER A 532 -11.86 4.11 -2.41
C SER A 532 -12.07 5.22 -3.44
N ILE A 533 -13.17 5.97 -3.32
CA ILE A 533 -13.48 7.11 -4.21
C ILE A 533 -12.46 8.23 -4.00
N TYR A 534 -12.16 8.56 -2.74
CA TYR A 534 -11.15 9.57 -2.41
C TYR A 534 -9.76 9.16 -2.92
N THR A 535 -9.34 7.91 -2.69
CA THR A 535 -8.03 7.43 -3.15
C THR A 535 -7.93 7.44 -4.67
N LEU A 536 -9.01 7.10 -5.40
CA LEU A 536 -9.03 7.20 -6.86
C LEU A 536 -8.89 8.66 -7.34
N GLN A 537 -9.53 9.62 -6.66
CA GLN A 537 -9.39 11.04 -6.98
C GLN A 537 -7.93 11.50 -6.81
N GLU A 538 -7.28 11.10 -5.72
CA GLU A 538 -5.88 11.42 -5.49
C GLU A 538 -4.95 10.75 -6.51
N ALA A 539 -5.25 9.50 -6.89
CA ALA A 539 -4.53 8.79 -7.94
C ALA A 539 -4.58 9.55 -9.27
N ILE A 540 -5.75 10.05 -9.65
CA ILE A 540 -5.94 10.85 -10.87
C ILE A 540 -5.20 12.19 -10.80
N LYS A 541 -5.30 12.90 -9.67
CA LYS A 541 -4.60 14.19 -9.49
C LYS A 541 -3.07 14.05 -9.57
N LYS A 542 -2.53 12.92 -9.11
CA LYS A 542 -1.08 12.66 -9.04
C LYS A 542 -0.55 11.86 -10.22
N ASP A 543 -1.41 11.40 -11.13
CA ASP A 543 -1.10 10.39 -12.16
C ASP A 543 -0.41 9.14 -11.56
N SER A 544 -0.92 8.67 -10.42
CA SER A 544 -0.31 7.61 -9.61
C SER A 544 -0.97 6.26 -9.84
N LYS A 545 -0.27 5.35 -10.53
CA LYS A 545 -0.70 3.95 -10.72
C LYS A 545 -0.81 3.18 -9.40
N TYR A 546 0.09 3.46 -8.46
CA TYR A 546 0.09 2.85 -7.14
C TYR A 546 -1.17 3.24 -6.34
N ASP A 547 -1.50 4.54 -6.30
CA ASP A 547 -2.70 5.01 -5.61
C ASP A 547 -3.97 4.49 -6.31
N ALA A 548 -3.95 4.29 -7.64
CA ALA A 548 -5.05 3.69 -8.37
C ALA A 548 -5.26 2.22 -7.98
N LEU A 549 -4.17 1.45 -7.87
CA LEU A 549 -4.20 0.07 -7.41
C LEU A 549 -4.73 -0.03 -5.97
N ASP A 550 -4.30 0.86 -5.09
CA ASP A 550 -4.85 0.94 -3.73
C ASP A 550 -6.35 1.28 -3.75
N ALA A 551 -6.78 2.24 -4.57
CA ALA A 551 -8.19 2.61 -4.69
C ALA A 551 -9.08 1.43 -5.08
N ILE A 552 -8.68 0.63 -6.09
CA ILE A 552 -9.47 -0.53 -6.52
C ILE A 552 -9.43 -1.67 -5.49
N GLN A 553 -8.32 -1.87 -4.78
CA GLN A 553 -8.26 -2.82 -3.66
C GLN A 553 -9.19 -2.42 -2.51
N ILE A 554 -9.26 -1.13 -2.18
CA ILE A 554 -10.18 -0.59 -1.17
C ILE A 554 -11.64 -0.79 -1.64
N LEU A 555 -11.95 -0.57 -2.92
CA LEU A 555 -13.28 -0.84 -3.47
C LEU A 555 -13.66 -2.33 -3.35
N TYR A 556 -12.74 -3.24 -3.68
CA TYR A 556 -12.98 -4.68 -3.53
C TYR A 556 -13.16 -5.07 -2.05
N SER A 557 -12.41 -4.43 -1.13
CA SER A 557 -12.60 -4.60 0.32
C SER A 557 -14.00 -4.16 0.76
N SER A 558 -14.49 -3.04 0.21
CA SER A 558 -15.86 -2.57 0.45
C SER A 558 -16.91 -3.60 0.01
N ILE A 559 -16.77 -4.14 -1.20
CA ILE A 559 -17.72 -5.13 -1.76
C ILE A 559 -17.73 -6.41 -0.92
N GLU A 560 -16.56 -6.94 -0.57
CA GLU A 560 -16.47 -8.20 0.19
C GLU A 560 -16.89 -8.03 1.65
N THR A 561 -16.62 -6.88 2.28
CA THR A 561 -17.12 -6.59 3.62
C THR A 561 -18.64 -6.41 3.67
N GLU A 562 -19.29 -5.92 2.61
CA GLU A 562 -20.76 -5.90 2.51
C GLU A 562 -21.36 -7.32 2.45
N LYS A 563 -20.70 -8.22 1.73
CA LYS A 563 -21.08 -9.65 1.69
C LYS A 563 -20.87 -10.31 3.06
N ALA A 564 -19.75 -10.03 3.71
CA ALA A 564 -19.44 -10.52 5.05
C ALA A 564 -20.47 -10.01 6.08
N TYR A 565 -20.79 -8.71 6.04
CA TYR A 565 -21.84 -8.10 6.85
C TYR A 565 -23.18 -8.81 6.66
N SER A 566 -23.61 -9.00 5.42
CA SER A 566 -24.87 -9.69 5.10
C SER A 566 -24.88 -11.12 5.63
N TYR A 567 -23.78 -11.85 5.45
CA TYR A 567 -23.62 -13.21 5.97
C TYR A 567 -23.73 -13.26 7.51
N VAL A 568 -22.97 -12.42 8.21
CA VAL A 568 -22.97 -12.33 9.67
C VAL A 568 -24.36 -11.96 10.19
N ASN A 569 -24.97 -10.92 9.63
CA ASN A 569 -26.30 -10.45 10.01
C ASN A 569 -27.37 -11.53 9.83
N ASN A 570 -27.36 -12.25 8.70
CA ASN A 570 -28.32 -13.34 8.47
C ASN A 570 -28.10 -14.51 9.44
N LYS A 571 -26.84 -14.88 9.68
CA LYS A 571 -26.51 -15.98 10.59
C LYS A 571 -26.88 -15.68 12.04
N LEU A 572 -26.75 -14.42 12.47
CA LEU A 572 -27.10 -13.95 13.81
C LEU A 572 -28.61 -13.80 14.01
N TYR A 573 -29.32 -13.19 13.06
CA TYR A 573 -30.69 -12.69 13.31
C TYR A 573 -31.77 -13.35 12.45
N GLU A 574 -31.43 -14.09 11.39
CA GLU A 574 -32.42 -14.75 10.53
C GLU A 574 -32.66 -16.24 10.86
N LYS A 575 -31.93 -16.82 11.81
CA LYS A 575 -32.31 -18.07 12.51
C LYS A 575 -33.50 -17.84 13.46
N GLY A 576 -34.59 -17.33 12.90
CA GLY A 576 -35.81 -16.95 13.62
C GLY A 576 -37.07 -16.94 12.77
N LYS A 577 -37.00 -17.14 11.44
CA LYS A 577 -38.18 -17.59 10.68
C LYS A 577 -38.38 -19.08 10.92
N ASN A 578 -38.78 -19.43 12.14
CA ASN A 578 -39.62 -20.62 12.30
C ASN A 578 -40.80 -20.37 11.38
N ILE A 579 -40.91 -21.19 10.34
CA ILE A 579 -42.11 -21.25 9.54
C ILE A 579 -43.24 -21.52 10.54
N ASP A 580 -44.18 -20.59 10.69
CA ASP A 580 -45.29 -20.78 11.62
C ASP A 580 -46.05 -22.01 11.14
N ILE A 581 -45.87 -23.12 11.85
CA ILE A 581 -46.53 -24.39 11.55
C ILE A 581 -48.05 -24.15 11.54
N ASN A 582 -48.57 -23.18 12.32
CA ASN A 582 -49.97 -22.81 12.25
C ASN A 582 -50.34 -22.15 10.93
N GLN A 583 -49.49 -21.31 10.32
CA GLN A 583 -49.76 -20.77 8.97
C GLN A 583 -49.74 -21.87 7.91
N ILE A 584 -48.81 -22.84 7.97
CA ILE A 584 -48.82 -23.99 7.07
C ILE A 584 -50.08 -24.84 7.27
N VAL A 585 -50.44 -25.13 8.52
CA VAL A 585 -51.64 -25.92 8.85
C VAL A 585 -52.91 -25.20 8.40
N ILE A 586 -53.00 -23.87 8.57
CA ILE A 586 -54.12 -23.06 8.07
C ILE A 586 -54.19 -23.12 6.54
N ILE A 587 -53.06 -23.00 5.84
CA ILE A 587 -53.01 -23.11 4.37
C ILE A 587 -53.45 -24.51 3.91
N LEU A 588 -52.99 -25.58 4.57
CA LEU A 588 -53.37 -26.95 4.26
C LEU A 588 -54.86 -27.20 4.56
N LEU A 589 -55.39 -26.67 5.66
CA LEU A 589 -56.82 -26.75 6.00
C LEU A 589 -57.67 -26.01 4.97
N LEU A 590 -57.26 -24.81 4.55
CA LEU A 590 -57.96 -24.04 3.50
C LEU A 590 -57.94 -24.78 2.17
N LEU A 591 -56.81 -25.37 1.76
CA LEU A 591 -56.72 -26.18 0.54
C LEU A 591 -57.64 -27.42 0.61
N SER A 592 -57.73 -28.08 1.78
CA SER A 592 -58.64 -29.22 1.98
C SER A 592 -60.12 -28.80 1.93
N LEU A 593 -60.46 -27.62 2.46
CA LEU A 593 -61.80 -27.05 2.41
C LEU A 593 -62.20 -26.70 0.98
N PHE A 594 -61.29 -26.09 0.20
CA PHE A 594 -61.52 -25.81 -1.21
C PHE A 594 -61.69 -27.08 -2.04
N ALA A 595 -60.87 -28.11 -1.81
CA ALA A 595 -60.97 -29.39 -2.51
C ALA A 595 -62.31 -30.09 -2.21
N SER A 596 -62.76 -30.08 -0.96
CA SER A 596 -64.04 -30.67 -0.56
C SER A 596 -65.24 -29.90 -1.10
N LEU A 597 -65.22 -28.56 -1.07
CA LEU A 597 -66.26 -27.74 -1.70
C LEU A 597 -66.35 -27.95 -3.22
N PHE A 598 -65.19 -28.05 -3.89
CA PHE A 598 -65.12 -28.34 -5.32
C PHE A 598 -65.69 -29.74 -5.63
N TYR A 599 -65.35 -30.74 -4.83
CA TYR A 599 -65.89 -32.10 -4.96
C TYR A 599 -67.41 -32.15 -4.76
N ILE A 600 -67.95 -31.42 -3.77
CA ILE A 600 -69.39 -31.29 -3.54
C ILE A 600 -70.08 -30.62 -4.73
N ALA A 601 -69.47 -29.60 -5.34
CA ALA A 601 -70.01 -28.95 -6.52
C ALA A 601 -70.09 -29.91 -7.73
N ILE A 602 -69.06 -30.75 -7.93
CA ILE A 602 -69.05 -31.81 -8.95
C ILE A 602 -70.13 -32.87 -8.67
N LEU A 603 -70.31 -33.27 -7.41
CA LEU A 603 -71.36 -34.23 -7.06
C LEU A 603 -72.76 -33.65 -7.27
N LYS A 604 -73.00 -32.38 -6.89
CA LYS A 604 -74.28 -31.69 -7.15
C LYS A 604 -74.60 -31.61 -8.63
N THR A 605 -73.62 -31.32 -9.49
CA THR A 605 -73.82 -31.27 -10.94
C THR A 605 -74.07 -32.66 -11.53
N LYS A 606 -73.34 -33.70 -11.10
CA LYS A 606 -73.61 -35.10 -11.49
C LYS A 606 -74.99 -35.58 -11.02
N MET A 607 -75.40 -35.27 -9.79
CA MET A 607 -76.72 -35.60 -9.26
C MET A 607 -77.83 -34.91 -10.06
N LYS A 608 -77.75 -33.59 -10.31
CA LYS A 608 -78.72 -32.87 -11.16
C LYS A 608 -78.84 -33.49 -12.56
N LYS A 609 -77.72 -33.96 -13.14
CA LYS A 609 -77.71 -34.69 -14.43
C LYS A 609 -78.43 -36.03 -14.33
N LYS A 610 -78.20 -36.79 -13.25
CA LYS A 610 -78.88 -38.09 -12.98
C LYS A 610 -80.38 -37.93 -12.70
N THR A 611 -80.83 -36.87 -12.01
CA THR A 611 -82.27 -36.56 -11.82
C THR A 611 -82.94 -36.11 -13.12
N ARG A 612 -82.23 -35.36 -13.98
CA ARG A 612 -82.71 -35.02 -15.34
C ARG A 612 -82.85 -36.26 -16.23
N ILE A 613 -81.91 -37.20 -16.15
CA ILE A 613 -81.97 -38.47 -16.90
C ILE A 613 -83.11 -39.36 -16.38
N LYS A 614 -83.28 -39.52 -15.06
CA LYS A 614 -84.43 -40.25 -14.48
C LYS A 614 -85.78 -39.63 -14.86
N ARG A 615 -85.89 -38.29 -14.91
CA ARG A 615 -87.12 -37.60 -15.36
C ARG A 615 -87.38 -37.75 -16.87
N LYS A 616 -86.35 -37.94 -17.70
CA LYS A 616 -86.50 -38.26 -19.13
C LYS A 616 -86.91 -39.72 -19.36
N ILE A 617 -86.43 -40.65 -18.54
CA ILE A 617 -86.79 -42.08 -18.63
C ILE A 617 -88.22 -42.33 -18.12
N LYS A 618 -88.73 -41.54 -17.18
CA LYS A 618 -90.13 -41.63 -16.68
C LYS A 618 -91.18 -40.94 -17.59
N LYS A 619 -90.74 -40.32 -18.70
CA LYS A 619 -91.57 -39.61 -19.70
C LYS A 619 -91.55 -40.28 -21.08
N ARG A 620 -90.86 -41.40 -21.21
CA ARG A 620 -91.05 -42.41 -22.25
C ARG A 620 -91.72 -43.60 -21.59
#